data_AF-A0A0Q9RHG4-F1
#
_entry.id   AF-A0A0Q9RHG4-F1
#
_cell.length_a   1.000
_cell.length_b   1.000
_cell.length_c   1.000
_cell.angle_alpha   90.00
_cell.angle_beta   90.00
_cell.angle_gamma   90.00
#
_symmetry.space_group_name_H-M   'P 1'
#
loop_
_entity.id
_entity.type
_entity.pdbx_description
1 polymer ?
#
loop_
_entity_poly.entity_id
_entity_poly.type
_entity_poly.pdbx_seq_one_letter_code
_entity_poly.pdbx_strand_id
1 'polypeptide(L)'
;MRQRLLGKAVAAGVSVVLLLSPAGASGDVTWTRVGTGITQGVSGIAPAASGWVIVRDNKTSGQNRVALLSDAHVVTNLTWPGTAPSDLEAIDAVPAQANRYAVVTSTGAGRIITISGTTLKVVRSFTLPAGRVENESFALTRFGTTTVAVWANRGSTTTPGRLFAATFNPSTSAFGAVAQASVSVPFPTTNVRPISDTKVLSDGRIVISSASDNGNNGPFDTALYAVGTVRLGSGRAQLAIVAPVSLGTYPGHKVEAIACKGSAGILGTDDENLGGWTAAGTFCD
;
A
#
# COMPACT_ATOMS: atom_id res chain seq x y z
N MET A 1 68.87 -42.86 -7.16
CA MET A 1 67.69 -43.74 -7.04
C MET A 1 66.46 -42.85 -6.99
N ARG A 2 65.59 -42.93 -7.99
CA ARG A 2 64.36 -42.14 -8.11
C ARG A 2 63.29 -42.70 -7.16
N GLN A 3 62.62 -41.85 -6.40
CA GLN A 3 61.27 -42.14 -5.90
C GLN A 3 60.44 -40.87 -5.90
N ARG A 4 59.48 -40.84 -6.84
CA ARG A 4 58.25 -40.04 -6.75
C ARG A 4 57.41 -40.65 -5.60
N LEU A 5 56.60 -39.85 -4.92
CA LEU A 5 55.16 -40.14 -4.78
C LEU A 5 54.41 -39.02 -4.04
N LEU A 6 53.41 -38.50 -4.76
CA LEU A 6 52.05 -38.15 -4.36
C LEU A 6 51.80 -37.07 -3.30
N GLY A 7 51.20 -35.98 -3.79
CA GLY A 7 50.57 -34.95 -2.99
C GLY A 7 49.24 -35.39 -2.36
N LYS A 8 48.81 -34.57 -1.40
CA LYS A 8 47.42 -34.45 -0.95
C LYS A 8 47.11 -32.96 -0.85
N ALA A 9 46.36 -32.44 -1.83
CA ALA A 9 45.70 -31.15 -1.69
C ALA A 9 44.48 -31.36 -0.79
N VAL A 10 44.51 -30.78 0.41
CA VAL A 10 43.34 -30.71 1.29
C VAL A 10 42.49 -29.55 0.79
N ALA A 11 41.42 -29.85 0.06
CA ALA A 11 40.39 -28.88 -0.25
C ALA A 11 39.57 -28.63 1.01
N ALA A 12 39.83 -27.53 1.71
CA ALA A 12 38.96 -27.05 2.78
C ALA A 12 37.67 -26.53 2.14
N GLY A 13 36.61 -27.33 2.20
CA GLY A 13 35.27 -26.92 1.78
C GLY A 13 34.76 -25.81 2.69
N VAL A 14 34.57 -24.61 2.13
CA VAL A 14 33.84 -23.54 2.80
C VAL A 14 32.36 -23.89 2.74
N SER A 15 31.82 -24.44 3.81
CA SER A 15 30.39 -24.58 4.00
C SER A 15 29.79 -23.18 4.21
N VAL A 16 29.20 -22.61 3.16
CA VAL A 16 28.34 -21.43 3.29
C VAL A 16 27.06 -21.92 3.97
N VAL A 17 26.97 -21.70 5.28
CA VAL A 17 25.71 -21.84 6.02
C VAL A 17 24.82 -20.69 5.53
N LEU A 18 23.83 -20.99 4.69
CA LEU A 18 22.73 -20.06 4.44
C LEU A 18 21.99 -19.87 5.76
N LEU A 19 22.21 -18.72 6.39
CA LEU A 19 21.36 -18.22 7.46
C LEU A 19 19.99 -17.95 6.84
N LEU A 20 19.06 -18.89 7.03
CA LEU A 20 17.64 -18.66 6.81
C LEU A 20 17.23 -17.53 7.76
N SER A 21 16.94 -16.35 7.21
CA SER A 21 16.36 -15.26 7.98
C SER A 21 15.09 -15.77 8.67
N PRO A 22 14.89 -15.53 9.98
CA PRO A 22 13.64 -15.90 10.62
C PRO A 22 12.50 -15.18 9.92
N ALA A 23 11.43 -15.93 9.62
CA ALA A 23 10.16 -15.34 9.20
C ALA A 23 9.79 -14.26 10.22
N GLY A 24 9.44 -13.05 9.75
CA GLY A 24 9.02 -11.96 10.62
C GLY A 24 7.94 -12.46 11.58
N ALA A 25 8.09 -12.14 12.87
CA ALA A 25 7.11 -12.51 13.87
C ALA A 25 5.70 -12.10 13.40
N SER A 26 4.75 -13.03 13.47
CA SER A 26 3.33 -12.69 13.34
C SER A 26 3.03 -11.65 14.39
N GLY A 27 2.58 -10.46 13.97
CA GLY A 27 2.15 -9.46 14.93
C GLY A 27 0.84 -9.94 15.54
N ASP A 28 0.83 -10.30 16.83
CA ASP A 28 -0.41 -10.50 17.58
C ASP A 28 -1.11 -9.14 17.71
N VAL A 29 -1.84 -8.76 16.66
CA VAL A 29 -2.63 -7.53 16.62
C VAL A 29 -4.08 -7.84 16.95
N THR A 30 -4.73 -6.91 17.66
CA THR A 30 -6.16 -7.02 17.94
C THR A 30 -6.95 -6.37 16.82
N TRP A 31 -7.71 -7.18 16.09
CA TRP A 31 -8.58 -6.72 15.01
C TRP A 31 -9.92 -6.21 15.56
N THR A 32 -10.31 -5.02 15.10
CA THR A 32 -11.62 -4.43 15.37
C THR A 32 -12.43 -4.39 14.08
N ARG A 33 -13.61 -5.01 14.09
CA ARG A 33 -14.51 -5.01 12.93
C ARG A 33 -15.07 -3.62 12.71
N VAL A 34 -14.98 -3.13 11.48
CA VAL A 34 -15.49 -1.80 11.07
C VAL A 34 -16.53 -1.90 9.94
N GLY A 35 -16.74 -3.10 9.40
CA GLY A 35 -17.76 -3.35 8.40
C GLY A 35 -18.16 -4.81 8.29
N THR A 36 -19.32 -5.06 7.69
CA THR A 36 -19.84 -6.40 7.40
C THR A 36 -20.16 -6.57 5.93
N GLY A 37 -19.63 -7.62 5.31
CA GLY A 37 -19.87 -7.96 3.92
C GLY A 37 -19.04 -7.16 2.92
N ILE A 38 -19.11 -7.61 1.67
CA ILE A 38 -18.27 -7.16 0.54
C ILE A 38 -18.34 -5.66 0.23
N THR A 39 -19.37 -4.97 0.73
CA THR A 39 -19.50 -3.52 0.47
C THR A 39 -18.95 -2.64 1.59
N GLN A 40 -18.40 -3.27 2.63
CA GLN A 40 -17.96 -2.59 3.85
C GLN A 40 -16.48 -2.87 4.20
N GLY A 41 -15.66 -3.28 3.23
CA GLY A 41 -14.20 -3.36 3.33
C GLY A 41 -13.51 -2.00 3.45
N VAL A 42 -12.21 -2.03 3.75
CA VAL A 42 -11.30 -0.86 3.83
C VAL A 42 -10.22 -1.05 2.78
N SER A 43 -10.48 -0.53 1.58
CA SER A 43 -9.58 -0.64 0.41
C SER A 43 -8.58 0.53 0.33
N GLY A 44 -8.52 1.37 1.37
CA GLY A 44 -7.53 2.43 1.51
C GLY A 44 -7.82 3.30 2.73
N ILE A 45 -6.78 3.86 3.35
CA ILE A 45 -6.91 4.67 4.57
C ILE A 45 -5.93 5.85 4.59
N ALA A 46 -6.39 7.00 5.09
CA ALA A 46 -5.59 8.21 5.22
C ALA A 46 -5.84 8.92 6.56
N PRO A 47 -4.83 9.57 7.17
CA PRO A 47 -4.99 10.25 8.43
C PRO A 47 -5.92 11.47 8.32
N ALA A 48 -6.82 11.62 9.28
CA ALA A 48 -7.66 12.80 9.46
C ALA A 48 -7.31 13.52 10.77
N ALA A 49 -7.86 14.73 10.98
CA ALA A 49 -7.70 15.47 12.24
C ALA A 49 -8.16 14.60 13.44
N SER A 50 -9.38 14.06 13.36
CA SER A 50 -9.91 13.03 14.27
C SER A 50 -10.04 11.71 13.53
N GLY A 51 -9.40 10.65 14.01
CA GLY A 51 -9.36 9.36 13.32
C GLY A 51 -8.78 9.42 11.91
N TRP A 52 -9.52 8.85 10.96
CA TRP A 52 -9.09 8.49 9.62
C TRP A 52 -10.19 8.70 8.57
N VAL A 53 -9.80 8.73 7.30
CA VAL A 53 -10.68 8.62 6.14
C VAL A 53 -10.40 7.29 5.46
N ILE A 54 -11.45 6.54 5.14
CA ILE A 54 -11.34 5.28 4.40
C ILE A 54 -12.03 5.37 3.05
N VAL A 55 -11.54 4.61 2.08
CA VAL A 55 -12.21 4.38 0.79
C VAL A 55 -12.63 2.92 0.65
N ARG A 56 -13.50 2.66 -0.33
CA ARG A 56 -14.04 1.33 -0.62
C ARG A 56 -14.02 1.07 -2.12
N ASP A 57 -13.64 -0.14 -2.51
CA ASP A 57 -13.59 -0.68 -3.87
C ASP A 57 -14.99 -0.92 -4.51
N ASN A 58 -16.04 -0.43 -3.87
CA ASN A 58 -17.42 -0.60 -4.31
C ASN A 58 -17.64 -0.14 -5.77
N LYS A 59 -18.50 -0.87 -6.50
CA LYS A 59 -18.66 -0.70 -7.95
C LYS A 59 -20.07 -0.23 -8.33
N THR A 60 -21.08 -0.53 -7.52
CA THR A 60 -22.49 -0.28 -7.84
C THR A 60 -22.97 1.07 -7.32
N SER A 61 -23.93 1.67 -8.02
CA SER A 61 -24.62 2.88 -7.56
C SER A 61 -25.30 2.66 -6.20
N GLY A 62 -25.32 3.69 -5.34
CA GLY A 62 -25.89 3.64 -4.00
C GLY A 62 -24.99 3.02 -2.92
N GLN A 63 -23.94 2.28 -3.29
CA GLN A 63 -22.92 1.82 -2.34
C GLN A 63 -22.03 3.00 -1.88
N ASN A 64 -21.55 2.97 -0.63
CA ASN A 64 -20.65 4.00 -0.12
C ASN A 64 -19.26 3.93 -0.80
N ARG A 65 -18.56 5.06 -0.93
CA ARG A 65 -17.18 5.12 -1.47
C ARG A 65 -16.16 5.64 -0.50
N VAL A 66 -16.58 6.52 0.39
CA VAL A 66 -15.71 7.21 1.35
C VAL A 66 -16.44 7.28 2.68
N ALA A 67 -15.74 6.98 3.76
CA ALA A 67 -16.26 7.12 5.10
C ALA A 67 -15.19 7.72 6.03
N LEU A 68 -15.64 8.31 7.14
CA LEU A 68 -14.79 8.61 8.27
C LEU A 68 -14.72 7.37 9.17
N LEU A 69 -13.55 7.14 9.76
CA LEU A 69 -13.34 6.14 10.79
C LEU A 69 -12.81 6.87 12.03
N SER A 70 -13.55 6.87 13.13
CA SER A 70 -13.11 7.52 14.37
C SER A 70 -11.98 6.74 15.06
N ASP A 71 -11.28 7.37 16.01
CA ASP A 71 -10.29 6.68 16.85
C ASP A 71 -10.92 5.55 17.71
N ALA A 72 -12.24 5.56 17.88
CA ALA A 72 -13.02 4.50 18.52
C ALA A 72 -13.56 3.46 17.52
N HIS A 73 -13.02 3.42 16.30
CA HIS A 73 -13.40 2.50 15.22
C HIS A 73 -14.85 2.60 14.75
N VAL A 74 -15.50 3.76 14.94
CA VAL A 74 -16.87 4.01 14.45
C VAL A 74 -16.82 4.57 13.04
N VAL A 75 -17.53 3.92 12.12
CA VAL A 75 -17.61 4.32 10.72
C VAL A 75 -18.78 5.27 10.47
N THR A 76 -18.51 6.40 9.81
CA THR A 76 -19.52 7.36 9.34
C THR A 76 -19.41 7.53 7.84
N ASN A 77 -20.38 6.96 7.10
CA ASN A 77 -20.41 7.05 5.64
C ASN A 77 -20.56 8.50 5.16
N LEU A 78 -19.75 8.89 4.18
CA LEU A 78 -19.87 10.17 3.49
C LEU A 78 -20.62 10.01 2.17
N THR A 79 -21.40 11.03 1.81
CA THR A 79 -22.06 11.07 0.51
C THR A 79 -21.11 11.61 -0.54
N TRP A 80 -20.88 10.83 -1.59
CA TRP A 80 -20.14 11.28 -2.75
C TRP A 80 -20.97 12.29 -3.58
N PRO A 81 -20.44 13.45 -3.97
CA PRO A 81 -21.18 14.41 -4.77
C PRO A 81 -21.32 13.95 -6.22
N GLY A 82 -22.56 13.87 -6.70
CA GLY A 82 -22.87 13.42 -8.07
C GLY A 82 -22.54 11.94 -8.28
N THR A 83 -22.06 11.58 -9.48
CA THR A 83 -21.74 10.19 -9.81
C THR A 83 -20.47 9.74 -9.11
N ALA A 84 -20.62 8.74 -8.24
CA ALA A 84 -19.50 8.09 -7.57
C ALA A 84 -18.61 7.32 -8.56
N PRO A 85 -17.27 7.36 -8.41
CA PRO A 85 -16.41 6.43 -9.11
C PRO A 85 -16.73 4.99 -8.73
N SER A 86 -16.56 4.06 -9.65
CA SER A 86 -16.37 2.66 -9.30
C SER A 86 -14.96 2.46 -8.76
N ASP A 87 -14.80 1.52 -7.83
CA ASP A 87 -13.51 0.86 -7.59
C ASP A 87 -12.44 1.83 -7.04
N LEU A 88 -12.71 2.50 -5.91
CA LEU A 88 -11.68 3.30 -5.24
C LEU A 88 -10.75 2.40 -4.44
N GLU A 89 -9.53 2.28 -4.93
CA GLU A 89 -8.52 1.32 -4.46
C GLU A 89 -7.45 1.99 -3.60
N ALA A 90 -7.45 3.32 -3.50
CA ALA A 90 -6.43 4.01 -2.72
C ALA A 90 -6.87 5.41 -2.30
N ILE A 91 -6.32 5.85 -1.18
CA ILE A 91 -6.40 7.22 -0.67
C ILE A 91 -5.11 7.60 0.05
N ASP A 92 -4.65 8.84 -0.12
CA ASP A 92 -3.66 9.42 0.80
C ASP A 92 -3.95 10.91 1.05
N ALA A 93 -3.50 11.40 2.20
CA ALA A 93 -3.57 12.80 2.55
C ALA A 93 -2.63 13.62 1.66
N VAL A 94 -3.09 14.76 1.16
CA VAL A 94 -2.25 15.68 0.38
C VAL A 94 -1.30 16.41 1.34
N PRO A 95 0.03 16.25 1.21
CA PRO A 95 0.97 16.84 2.16
C PRO A 95 0.81 18.36 2.29
N ALA A 96 0.88 18.85 3.53
CA ALA A 96 0.72 20.27 3.90
C ALA A 96 -0.63 20.90 3.52
N GLN A 97 -1.65 20.10 3.22
CA GLN A 97 -3.00 20.58 2.91
C GLN A 97 -4.02 19.82 3.76
N ALA A 98 -4.37 20.39 4.92
CA ALA A 98 -5.33 19.80 5.84
C ALA A 98 -6.65 19.47 5.13
N ASN A 99 -7.26 18.35 5.51
CA ASN A 99 -8.57 17.93 5.03
C ASN A 99 -8.65 17.72 3.50
N ARG A 100 -7.52 17.56 2.82
CA ARG A 100 -7.44 17.32 1.39
C ARG A 100 -6.78 15.97 1.13
N TYR A 101 -7.39 15.19 0.25
CA TYR A 101 -6.99 13.82 -0.04
C TYR A 101 -6.94 13.60 -1.54
N ALA A 102 -6.07 12.70 -1.97
CA ALA A 102 -6.10 12.14 -3.31
C ALA A 102 -6.67 10.73 -3.22
N VAL A 103 -7.69 10.43 -4.02
CA VAL A 103 -8.27 9.09 -4.15
C VAL A 103 -8.06 8.59 -5.58
N VAL A 104 -7.83 7.28 -5.75
CA VAL A 104 -7.51 6.69 -7.06
C VAL A 104 -8.28 5.39 -7.26
N THR A 105 -8.72 5.15 -8.50
CA THR A 105 -9.35 3.89 -8.90
C THR A 105 -8.37 2.90 -9.51
N SER A 106 -8.76 1.63 -9.63
CA SER A 106 -7.98 0.57 -10.29
C SER A 106 -7.50 0.90 -11.70
N THR A 107 -8.26 1.71 -12.42
CA THR A 107 -7.95 2.20 -13.79
C THR A 107 -7.05 3.44 -13.82
N GLY A 108 -6.59 3.91 -12.66
CA GLY A 108 -5.76 5.11 -12.51
C GLY A 108 -6.50 6.43 -12.70
N ALA A 109 -7.84 6.44 -12.61
CA ALA A 109 -8.61 7.67 -12.55
C ALA A 109 -8.57 8.21 -11.11
N GLY A 110 -8.06 9.42 -10.93
CA GLY A 110 -7.85 10.02 -9.63
C GLY A 110 -8.66 11.29 -9.41
N ARG A 111 -8.90 11.61 -8.14
CA ARG A 111 -9.53 12.87 -7.74
C ARG A 111 -8.87 13.45 -6.51
N ILE A 112 -8.73 14.78 -6.50
CA ILE A 112 -8.48 15.52 -5.28
C ILE A 112 -9.83 15.84 -4.65
N ILE A 113 -10.01 15.42 -3.41
CA ILE A 113 -11.21 15.67 -2.61
C ILE A 113 -10.88 16.49 -1.37
N THR A 114 -11.89 17.16 -0.83
CA THR A 114 -11.83 17.81 0.48
C THR A 114 -12.95 17.30 1.37
N ILE A 115 -12.67 17.14 2.65
CA ILE A 115 -13.63 16.65 3.64
C ILE A 115 -13.69 17.63 4.81
N SER A 116 -14.85 18.23 5.05
CA SER A 116 -15.07 19.14 6.19
C SER A 116 -16.26 18.65 6.99
N GLY A 117 -16.01 18.17 8.22
CA GLY A 117 -17.02 17.40 8.95
C GLY A 117 -17.45 16.20 8.11
N THR A 118 -18.75 16.08 7.85
CA THR A 118 -19.32 15.02 7.00
C THR A 118 -19.51 15.44 5.53
N THR A 119 -19.02 16.61 5.13
CA THR A 119 -19.16 17.10 3.75
C THR A 119 -17.94 16.75 2.91
N LEU A 120 -18.13 15.92 1.88
CA LEU A 120 -17.13 15.61 0.86
C LEU A 120 -17.36 16.48 -0.39
N LYS A 121 -16.29 17.09 -0.91
CA LYS A 121 -16.29 17.79 -2.21
C LYS A 121 -15.19 17.29 -3.11
N VAL A 122 -15.50 17.07 -4.39
CA VAL A 122 -14.49 16.84 -5.43
C VAL A 122 -13.96 18.18 -5.91
N VAL A 123 -12.65 18.38 -5.79
CA VAL A 123 -11.96 19.62 -6.18
C VAL A 123 -11.50 19.54 -7.63
N ARG A 124 -10.91 18.41 -8.01
CA ARG A 124 -10.31 18.22 -9.34
C ARG A 124 -10.17 16.74 -9.66
N SER A 125 -10.19 16.39 -10.93
CA SER A 125 -9.84 15.06 -11.44
C SER A 125 -8.41 15.03 -11.98
N PHE A 126 -7.82 13.83 -12.02
CA PHE A 126 -6.56 13.56 -12.68
C PHE A 126 -6.55 12.14 -13.22
N THR A 127 -5.53 11.82 -14.02
CA THR A 127 -5.28 10.45 -14.48
C THR A 127 -3.81 10.16 -14.26
N LEU A 128 -3.51 8.99 -13.69
CA LEU A 128 -2.12 8.55 -13.53
C LEU A 128 -1.40 8.54 -14.89
N PRO A 129 -0.14 8.98 -14.99
CA PRO A 129 0.56 9.03 -16.27
C PRO A 129 0.97 7.64 -16.80
N ALA A 130 1.00 6.62 -15.94
CA ALA A 130 1.32 5.23 -16.27
C ALA A 130 0.64 4.27 -15.27
N GLY A 131 0.64 2.97 -15.56
CA GLY A 131 0.10 1.96 -14.64
C GLY A 131 -1.42 2.05 -14.45
N ARG A 132 -2.16 2.25 -15.54
CA ARG A 132 -3.62 2.50 -15.56
C ARG A 132 -4.48 1.23 -15.54
N VAL A 133 -3.96 0.14 -14.99
CA VAL A 133 -4.63 -1.17 -14.91
C VAL A 133 -4.27 -1.80 -13.58
N GLU A 134 -5.24 -2.40 -12.89
CA GLU A 134 -5.00 -3.11 -11.62
C GLU A 134 -4.20 -2.28 -10.59
N ASN A 135 -4.49 -0.98 -10.49
CA ASN A 135 -3.87 -0.10 -9.51
C ASN A 135 -4.48 -0.35 -8.13
N GLU A 136 -3.68 -0.80 -7.17
CA GLU A 136 -4.14 -1.08 -5.80
C GLU A 136 -3.47 -0.15 -4.77
N SER A 137 -2.79 0.90 -5.20
CA SER A 137 -2.15 1.83 -4.26
C SER A 137 -1.88 3.20 -4.84
N PHE A 138 -1.92 4.19 -3.96
CA PHE A 138 -1.50 5.56 -4.23
C PHE A 138 -1.09 6.24 -2.93
N ALA A 139 0.17 6.67 -2.85
CA ALA A 139 0.74 7.39 -1.72
C ALA A 139 1.33 8.73 -2.15
N LEU A 140 1.27 9.71 -1.26
CA LEU A 140 1.87 11.01 -1.41
C LEU A 140 2.92 11.24 -0.32
N THR A 141 4.11 11.64 -0.73
CA THR A 141 5.16 12.11 0.18
C THR A 141 5.65 13.49 -0.26
N ARG A 142 6.37 14.18 0.62
CA ARG A 142 6.89 15.52 0.39
C ARG A 142 8.38 15.59 0.65
N PHE A 143 9.13 16.03 -0.36
CA PHE A 143 10.54 16.38 -0.27
C PHE A 143 10.70 17.90 -0.37
N GLY A 144 10.91 18.56 0.76
CA GLY A 144 10.92 20.02 0.84
C GLY A 144 9.57 20.61 0.43
N THR A 145 9.52 21.30 -0.71
CA THR A 145 8.26 21.85 -1.25
C THR A 145 7.59 20.98 -2.30
N THR A 146 8.27 19.93 -2.77
CA THR A 146 7.83 19.08 -3.87
C THR A 146 7.06 17.89 -3.34
N THR A 147 5.84 17.70 -3.83
CA THR A 147 5.08 16.46 -3.60
C THR A 147 5.50 15.42 -4.64
N VAL A 148 5.71 14.19 -4.18
CA VAL A 148 5.96 13.02 -5.02
C VAL A 148 4.82 12.04 -4.79
N ALA A 149 4.22 11.58 -5.90
CA ALA A 149 3.27 10.49 -5.89
C ALA A 149 3.99 9.18 -6.17
N VAL A 150 3.63 8.14 -5.42
CA VAL A 150 4.03 6.75 -5.64
C VAL A 150 2.76 5.93 -5.77
N TRP A 151 2.69 5.06 -6.77
CA TRP A 151 1.53 4.21 -7.01
C TRP A 151 1.98 2.86 -7.56
N ALA A 152 1.13 1.85 -7.48
CA ALA A 152 1.50 0.53 -7.94
C ALA A 152 0.41 -0.20 -8.71
N ASN A 153 0.83 -1.06 -9.64
CA ASN A 153 -0.01 -2.17 -10.08
C ASN A 153 0.28 -3.39 -9.23
N ARG A 154 -0.77 -4.13 -8.90
CA ARG A 154 -0.73 -5.18 -7.89
C ARG A 154 0.21 -6.34 -8.21
N GLY A 155 0.33 -6.69 -9.48
CA GLY A 155 1.02 -7.91 -9.93
C GLY A 155 0.12 -9.15 -9.84
N SER A 156 0.72 -10.33 -9.78
CA SER A 156 0.05 -11.60 -9.56
C SER A 156 1.06 -12.65 -9.10
N THR A 157 0.62 -13.90 -8.91
CA THR A 157 1.49 -15.05 -8.65
C THR A 157 2.62 -15.21 -9.67
N THR A 158 2.38 -14.87 -10.93
CA THR A 158 3.35 -15.06 -12.02
C THR A 158 3.97 -13.75 -12.50
N THR A 159 3.48 -12.61 -12.03
CA THR A 159 3.86 -11.29 -12.52
C THR A 159 4.25 -10.40 -11.35
N PRO A 160 5.48 -9.86 -11.29
CA PRO A 160 5.85 -8.91 -10.25
C PRO A 160 4.88 -7.73 -10.17
N GLY A 161 4.67 -7.22 -8.96
CA GLY A 161 4.05 -5.92 -8.76
C GLY A 161 4.94 -4.84 -9.38
N ARG A 162 4.34 -3.68 -9.66
CA ARG A 162 5.06 -2.60 -10.35
C ARG A 162 4.82 -1.27 -9.67
N LEU A 163 5.86 -0.72 -9.06
CA LEU A 163 5.87 0.62 -8.49
C LEU A 163 6.17 1.65 -9.57
N PHE A 164 5.54 2.80 -9.42
CA PHE A 164 5.74 3.99 -10.22
C PHE A 164 5.91 5.18 -9.29
N ALA A 165 6.71 6.17 -9.70
CA ALA A 165 6.83 7.42 -8.97
C ALA A 165 7.02 8.60 -9.91
N ALA A 166 6.43 9.74 -9.56
CA ALA A 166 6.64 11.00 -10.26
C ALA A 166 6.44 12.17 -9.30
N THR A 167 7.05 13.32 -9.60
CA THR A 167 6.61 14.56 -8.95
C THR A 167 5.14 14.81 -9.30
N PHE A 168 4.38 15.32 -8.35
CA PHE A 168 2.96 15.58 -8.51
C PHE A 168 2.64 16.97 -7.97
N ASN A 169 1.91 17.77 -8.75
CA ASN A 169 1.39 19.04 -8.31
C ASN A 169 -0.12 18.92 -8.04
N PRO A 170 -0.56 18.89 -6.76
CA PRO A 170 -1.97 18.73 -6.43
C PRO A 170 -2.87 19.89 -6.88
N SER A 171 -2.32 21.09 -7.12
CA SER A 171 -3.13 22.24 -7.54
C SER A 171 -3.48 22.21 -9.03
N THR A 172 -2.60 21.64 -9.85
CA THR A 172 -2.75 21.55 -11.30
C THR A 172 -3.02 20.13 -11.80
N SER A 173 -2.96 19.11 -10.93
CA SER A 173 -2.99 17.69 -11.31
C SER A 173 -1.86 17.25 -12.24
N ALA A 174 -0.76 18.03 -12.34
CA ALA A 174 0.33 17.72 -13.24
C ALA A 174 1.31 16.71 -12.63
N PHE A 175 1.75 15.75 -13.44
CA PHE A 175 2.80 14.79 -13.09
C PHE A 175 4.09 15.10 -13.86
N GLY A 176 5.23 14.87 -13.22
CA GLY A 176 6.53 14.89 -13.88
C GLY A 176 6.84 13.58 -14.62
N ALA A 177 8.12 13.41 -14.95
CA ALA A 177 8.61 12.16 -15.55
C ALA A 177 8.42 10.98 -14.58
N VAL A 178 8.00 9.84 -15.12
CA VAL A 178 7.69 8.63 -14.37
C VAL A 178 8.95 7.76 -14.23
N ALA A 179 9.33 7.47 -12.99
CA ALA A 179 10.20 6.36 -12.63
C ALA A 179 9.34 5.11 -12.37
N GLN A 180 9.91 3.92 -12.58
CA GLN A 180 9.21 2.66 -12.38
C GLN A 180 10.17 1.55 -11.96
N ALA A 181 9.70 0.61 -11.16
CA ALA A 181 10.46 -0.55 -10.75
C ALA A 181 9.55 -1.74 -10.43
N SER A 182 10.04 -2.95 -10.65
CA SER A 182 9.33 -4.18 -10.31
C SER A 182 9.57 -4.57 -8.86
N VAL A 183 8.56 -5.16 -8.21
CA VAL A 183 8.62 -5.68 -6.86
C VAL A 183 8.07 -7.10 -6.85
N SER A 184 8.84 -8.01 -6.27
CA SER A 184 8.41 -9.36 -5.95
C SER A 184 8.58 -9.57 -4.46
N VAL A 185 7.73 -10.41 -3.87
CA VAL A 185 7.73 -10.71 -2.43
C VAL A 185 7.79 -12.22 -2.22
N PRO A 186 8.36 -12.69 -1.11
CA PRO A 186 8.47 -14.13 -0.83
C PRO A 186 7.19 -14.75 -0.28
N PHE A 187 6.28 -13.94 0.27
CA PHE A 187 5.02 -14.38 0.86
C PHE A 187 3.95 -13.28 0.72
N PRO A 188 2.67 -13.61 0.50
CA PRO A 188 2.10 -14.96 0.33
C PRO A 188 2.61 -15.72 -0.90
N THR A 189 2.52 -17.06 -0.88
CA THR A 189 3.10 -17.92 -1.93
C THR A 189 2.10 -18.38 -3.00
N THR A 190 0.81 -18.24 -2.75
CA THR A 190 -0.28 -18.63 -3.66
C THR A 190 -1.28 -17.50 -3.78
N ASN A 191 -1.88 -17.35 -4.97
CA ASN A 191 -2.84 -16.30 -5.30
C ASN A 191 -2.41 -14.91 -4.82
N VAL A 192 -1.10 -14.64 -4.97
CA VAL A 192 -0.48 -13.46 -4.38
C VAL A 192 -0.75 -12.24 -5.23
N ARG A 193 -1.08 -11.16 -4.55
CA ARG A 193 -1.00 -9.78 -5.01
C ARG A 193 0.26 -9.19 -4.37
N PRO A 194 1.39 -9.08 -5.12
CA PRO A 194 2.64 -8.56 -4.56
C PRO A 194 2.50 -7.18 -3.90
N ILE A 195 1.61 -6.33 -4.38
CA ILE A 195 1.32 -5.02 -3.80
C ILE A 195 -0.19 -4.85 -3.71
N SER A 196 -0.74 -4.81 -2.49
CA SER A 196 -2.17 -4.55 -2.22
C SER A 196 -2.41 -3.19 -1.58
N ASP A 197 -1.37 -2.54 -1.05
CA ASP A 197 -1.32 -1.11 -0.76
C ASP A 197 0.15 -0.67 -0.65
N THR A 198 0.42 0.63 -0.65
CA THR A 198 1.75 1.22 -0.48
C THR A 198 1.67 2.45 0.40
N LYS A 199 2.57 2.56 1.39
CA LYS A 199 2.84 3.80 2.12
C LYS A 199 4.30 4.21 1.94
N VAL A 200 4.51 5.52 1.77
CA VAL A 200 5.83 6.13 1.82
C VAL A 200 6.03 6.79 3.17
N LEU A 201 7.06 6.38 3.90
CA LEU A 201 7.43 6.96 5.19
C LEU A 201 8.14 8.31 5.01
N SER A 202 8.30 9.05 6.10
CA SER A 202 8.85 10.41 6.10
C SER A 202 10.30 10.48 5.59
N ASP A 203 11.07 9.41 5.74
CA ASP A 203 12.44 9.27 5.23
C ASP A 203 12.52 8.75 3.78
N GLY A 204 11.37 8.53 3.15
CA GLY A 204 11.25 8.01 1.79
C GLY A 204 11.26 6.48 1.68
N ARG A 205 11.34 5.72 2.78
CA ARG A 205 11.12 4.25 2.75
C ARG A 205 9.75 3.93 2.19
N ILE A 206 9.68 2.88 1.38
CA ILE A 206 8.46 2.37 0.78
C ILE A 206 8.07 1.09 1.52
N VAL A 207 6.93 1.15 2.19
CA VAL A 207 6.26 0.01 2.82
C VAL A 207 5.11 -0.42 1.92
N ILE A 208 4.95 -1.72 1.71
CA ILE A 208 3.82 -2.28 0.98
C ILE A 208 3.12 -3.34 1.83
N SER A 209 1.84 -3.56 1.58
CA SER A 209 1.21 -4.84 1.90
C SER A 209 1.22 -5.76 0.68
N SER A 210 1.40 -7.05 0.93
CA SER A 210 1.13 -8.10 -0.06
C SER A 210 0.12 -9.08 0.52
N ALA A 211 -0.94 -9.34 -0.22
CA ALA A 211 -2.03 -10.20 0.23
C ALA A 211 -2.20 -11.43 -0.69
N SER A 212 -2.73 -12.52 -0.14
CA SER A 212 -3.30 -13.60 -0.91
C SER A 212 -4.77 -13.30 -1.14
N ASP A 213 -5.23 -13.53 -2.36
CA ASP A 213 -6.62 -13.34 -2.75
C ASP A 213 -7.17 -14.61 -3.37
N ASN A 214 -7.86 -15.40 -2.53
CA ASN A 214 -8.53 -16.64 -2.94
C ASN A 214 -10.00 -16.39 -3.35
N GLY A 215 -10.33 -15.17 -3.78
CA GLY A 215 -11.69 -14.73 -4.08
C GLY A 215 -12.48 -14.37 -2.82
N ASN A 216 -13.80 -14.28 -2.96
CA ASN A 216 -14.64 -13.53 -2.01
C ASN A 216 -14.76 -14.10 -0.58
N ASN A 217 -14.20 -15.29 -0.30
CA ASN A 217 -14.32 -15.96 1.00
C ASN A 217 -12.97 -16.33 1.62
N GLY A 218 -11.86 -15.91 0.99
CA GLY A 218 -10.53 -16.28 1.43
C GLY A 218 -10.20 -17.78 1.23
N PRO A 219 -9.22 -18.33 1.97
CA PRO A 219 -8.48 -17.67 3.03
C PRO A 219 -7.67 -16.47 2.52
N PHE A 220 -7.42 -15.51 3.40
CA PHE A 220 -6.56 -14.37 3.14
C PHE A 220 -5.37 -14.43 4.07
N ASP A 221 -4.21 -14.01 3.59
CA ASP A 221 -3.01 -13.84 4.37
C ASP A 221 -2.28 -12.61 3.85
N THR A 222 -1.70 -11.83 4.75
CA THR A 222 -0.92 -10.65 4.35
C THR A 222 0.47 -10.67 4.99
N ALA A 223 1.46 -10.15 4.28
CA ALA A 223 2.68 -9.63 4.88
C ALA A 223 2.90 -8.17 4.53
N LEU A 224 3.50 -7.42 5.46
CA LEU A 224 4.05 -6.10 5.16
C LEU A 224 5.54 -6.21 4.86
N TYR A 225 6.02 -5.41 3.91
CA TYR A 225 7.42 -5.34 3.54
C TYR A 225 7.92 -3.91 3.39
N ALA A 226 9.13 -3.64 3.85
CA ALA A 226 9.93 -2.54 3.33
C ALA A 226 10.62 -3.02 2.04
N VAL A 227 10.36 -2.36 0.91
CA VAL A 227 10.82 -2.82 -0.42
C VAL A 227 11.78 -1.86 -1.11
N GLY A 228 12.05 -0.70 -0.52
CA GLY A 228 12.94 0.26 -1.13
C GLY A 228 12.74 1.67 -0.62
N THR A 229 13.18 2.62 -1.43
CA THR A 229 13.05 4.05 -1.16
C THR A 229 12.63 4.81 -2.40
N VAL A 230 11.88 5.89 -2.19
CA VAL A 230 11.71 6.96 -3.16
C VAL A 230 12.53 8.17 -2.71
N ARG A 231 13.18 8.85 -3.65
CA ARG A 231 13.92 10.09 -3.40
C ARG A 231 13.64 11.11 -4.51
N LEU A 232 13.94 12.37 -4.24
CA LEU A 232 13.95 13.42 -5.23
C LEU A 232 15.39 13.73 -5.65
N GLY A 233 15.73 13.49 -6.91
CA GLY A 233 17.04 13.79 -7.49
C GLY A 233 16.88 14.64 -8.75
N SER A 234 17.57 15.79 -8.82
CA SER A 234 17.50 16.73 -9.95
C SER A 234 16.06 17.08 -10.37
N GLY A 235 15.17 17.26 -9.38
CA GLY A 235 13.75 17.58 -9.60
C GLY A 235 12.88 16.43 -10.09
N ARG A 236 13.38 15.19 -10.10
CA ARG A 236 12.66 13.99 -10.55
C ARG A 236 12.56 12.96 -9.43
N ALA A 237 11.45 12.23 -9.39
CA ALA A 237 11.33 11.08 -8.50
C ALA A 237 12.27 9.96 -8.96
N GLN A 238 12.90 9.28 -8.02
CA GLN A 238 13.79 8.15 -8.24
C GLN A 238 13.38 7.02 -7.31
N LEU A 239 13.28 5.81 -7.86
CA LEU A 239 13.00 4.59 -7.09
C LEU A 239 14.28 3.77 -6.96
N ALA A 240 14.55 3.28 -5.75
CA ALA A 240 15.59 2.29 -5.48
C ALA A 240 14.96 1.12 -4.72
N ILE A 241 14.76 0.01 -5.41
CA ILE A 241 14.17 -1.22 -4.85
C ILE A 241 15.28 -2.12 -4.31
N VAL A 242 15.02 -2.73 -3.17
CA VAL A 242 15.91 -3.68 -2.48
C VAL A 242 15.19 -5.01 -2.29
N ALA A 243 15.91 -6.03 -1.82
CA ALA A 243 15.26 -7.26 -1.38
C ALA A 243 14.23 -6.95 -0.27
N PRO A 244 12.99 -7.45 -0.37
CA PRO A 244 11.95 -7.15 0.62
C PRO A 244 12.36 -7.56 2.03
N VAL A 245 12.20 -6.63 2.98
CA VAL A 245 12.38 -6.90 4.41
C VAL A 245 11.01 -7.02 5.05
N SER A 246 10.68 -8.20 5.58
CA SER A 246 9.39 -8.42 6.24
C SER A 246 9.26 -7.59 7.50
N LEU A 247 8.13 -6.89 7.65
CA LEU A 247 7.79 -6.07 8.81
C LEU A 247 6.72 -6.74 9.69
N GLY A 248 6.20 -7.89 9.27
CA GLY A 248 5.17 -8.64 9.98
C GLY A 248 4.23 -9.38 9.03
N THR A 249 3.61 -10.44 9.54
CA THR A 249 2.58 -11.22 8.87
C THR A 249 1.26 -11.13 9.63
N TYR A 250 0.17 -11.21 8.88
CA TYR A 250 -1.21 -11.02 9.34
C TYR A 250 -2.08 -12.12 8.72
N PRO A 251 -2.14 -13.30 9.34
CA PRO A 251 -2.92 -14.42 8.82
C PRO A 251 -4.42 -14.14 8.94
N GLY A 252 -5.20 -14.69 8.01
CA GLY A 252 -6.66 -14.58 8.00
C GLY A 252 -7.22 -13.25 7.47
N HIS A 253 -6.36 -12.30 7.07
CA HIS A 253 -6.76 -10.96 6.64
C HIS A 253 -6.06 -10.51 5.35
N LYS A 254 -6.80 -9.79 4.51
CA LYS A 254 -6.41 -9.15 3.25
C LYS A 254 -6.19 -7.66 3.54
N VAL A 255 -4.98 -7.28 3.96
CA VAL A 255 -4.67 -5.88 4.27
C VAL A 255 -4.48 -5.10 2.96
N GLU A 256 -5.48 -4.31 2.60
CA GLU A 256 -5.51 -3.45 1.41
C GLU A 256 -5.41 -1.96 1.78
N ALA A 257 -5.11 -1.66 3.05
CA ALA A 257 -4.93 -0.30 3.50
C ALA A 257 -3.89 -0.21 4.62
N ILE A 258 -2.87 0.62 4.44
CA ILE A 258 -1.88 0.96 5.45
C ILE A 258 -1.68 2.48 5.51
N ALA A 259 -1.71 3.05 6.72
CA ALA A 259 -1.44 4.47 6.90
C ALA A 259 -0.70 4.78 8.19
N CYS A 260 -0.13 5.99 8.22
CA CYS A 260 0.57 6.54 9.37
C CYS A 260 -0.06 7.87 9.80
N LYS A 261 -0.15 8.08 11.11
CA LYS A 261 -0.45 9.36 11.76
C LYS A 261 0.62 9.64 12.81
N GLY A 262 1.70 10.30 12.40
CA GLY A 262 2.95 10.31 13.17
C GLY A 262 3.57 8.91 13.18
N SER A 263 4.01 8.44 14.34
CA SER A 263 4.52 7.07 14.56
C SER A 263 3.40 6.01 14.65
N ALA A 264 2.15 6.43 14.81
CA ALA A 264 1.03 5.49 14.90
C ALA A 264 0.67 4.94 13.51
N GLY A 265 0.79 3.62 13.34
CA GLY A 265 0.35 2.90 12.15
C GLY A 265 -1.04 2.30 12.32
N ILE A 266 -1.77 2.20 11.21
CA ILE A 266 -3.04 1.49 11.13
C ILE A 266 -3.07 0.59 9.90
N LEU A 267 -3.68 -0.58 10.07
CA LEU A 267 -4.01 -1.55 9.04
C LEU A 267 -5.51 -1.51 8.82
N GLY A 268 -5.94 -1.59 7.57
CA GLY A 268 -7.32 -1.80 7.16
C GLY A 268 -7.44 -2.98 6.21
N THR A 269 -8.50 -3.76 6.35
CA THR A 269 -8.75 -4.94 5.52
C THR A 269 -9.95 -4.78 4.64
N ASP A 270 -9.89 -5.41 3.48
CA ASP A 270 -11.04 -5.69 2.64
C ASP A 270 -11.16 -7.20 2.48
N ASP A 271 -11.70 -7.86 3.50
CA ASP A 271 -11.82 -9.32 3.53
C ASP A 271 -13.06 -9.81 2.75
N GLU A 272 -13.46 -9.08 1.71
CA GLU A 272 -14.54 -9.43 0.80
C GLU A 272 -15.85 -9.68 1.57
N ASN A 273 -16.47 -10.87 1.44
CA ASN A 273 -17.69 -11.21 2.16
C ASN A 273 -17.53 -11.16 3.69
N LEU A 274 -16.31 -11.20 4.21
CA LEU A 274 -16.02 -11.12 5.64
C LEU A 274 -15.99 -9.66 6.14
N GLY A 275 -16.06 -8.67 5.26
CA GLY A 275 -16.14 -7.24 5.58
C GLY A 275 -14.80 -6.61 5.94
N GLY A 276 -14.85 -5.41 6.53
CA GLY A 276 -13.67 -4.65 6.89
C GLY A 276 -13.28 -4.76 8.37
N TRP A 277 -11.98 -4.84 8.61
CA TRP A 277 -11.38 -4.81 9.93
C TRP A 277 -10.25 -3.78 9.98
N THR A 278 -9.88 -3.38 11.18
CA THR A 278 -8.73 -2.51 11.41
C THR A 278 -7.93 -2.96 12.62
N ALA A 279 -6.63 -2.71 12.59
CA ALA A 279 -5.74 -2.99 13.70
C ALA A 279 -4.62 -1.95 13.76
N ALA A 280 -4.04 -1.75 14.94
CA ALA A 280 -2.82 -0.96 15.07
C ALA A 280 -1.65 -1.68 14.39
N GLY A 281 -0.76 -0.91 13.77
CA GLY A 281 0.44 -1.43 13.12
C GLY A 281 1.71 -0.69 13.57
N THR A 282 2.83 -1.42 13.58
CA THR A 282 4.16 -0.92 13.99
C THR A 282 5.11 -0.90 12.79
N PHE A 283 4.86 -0.01 11.82
CA PHE A 283 5.65 0.09 10.58
C PHE A 283 5.95 1.54 10.16
N CYS A 284 5.50 2.52 10.95
CA CYS A 284 5.63 3.94 10.62
C CYS A 284 6.92 4.60 11.13
N ASP A 285 7.72 3.86 11.92
CA ASP A 285 8.99 4.29 12.51
C ASP A 285 10.21 3.85 11.69
#